data_AF-A0A4S2PBE9-F1
#
_entry.id   AF-A0A4S2PBE9-F1
#
_cell.length_a   1.000
_cell.length_b   1.000
_cell.length_c   1.000
_cell.angle_alpha   90.00
_cell.angle_beta   90.00
_cell.angle_gamma   90.00
#
_symmetry.space_group_name_H-M   'P 1'
#
loop_
_entity.id
_entity.type
_entity.pdbx_description
1 polymer ?
#
loop_
_entity_poly.entity_id
_entity_poly.type
_entity_poly.pdbx_seq_one_letter_code
_entity_poly.pdbx_strand_id
1 'polypeptide(L)'
;MAMKKTIIEMIEKCVGGKPAVASFLVGRETLDNTEISTLQFQELSARGVLYAMLAKSLQDGEITPNEEDKLRRVLDKHLTATQLSVESVILLNKRQ
;
A
#
# COMPACT_ATOMS: atom_id res chain seq x y z
N MET A 1 3.28 1.54 27.29
CA MET A 1 2.92 2.98 27.37
C MET A 1 3.93 3.90 26.69
N ALA A 2 5.25 3.76 26.94
CA ALA A 2 6.27 4.65 26.37
C ALA A 2 6.33 4.64 24.83
N MET A 3 6.34 3.45 24.20
CA MET A 3 6.47 3.32 22.74
C MET A 3 5.29 3.93 21.97
N LYS A 4 4.06 3.77 22.47
CA LYS A 4 2.86 4.39 21.87
C LYS A 4 2.97 5.93 21.87
N LYS A 5 3.53 6.51 22.93
CA LYS A 5 3.75 7.95 23.05
C LYS A 5 4.80 8.45 22.05
N THR A 6 5.89 7.70 21.88
CA THR A 6 6.93 8.02 20.89
C THR A 6 6.40 8.04 19.46
N ILE A 7 5.61 7.04 19.08
CA ILE A 7 5.01 6.95 17.73
C ILE A 7 4.08 8.14 17.48
N ILE A 8 3.26 8.51 18.47
CA ILE A 8 2.37 9.68 18.36
C ILE A 8 3.21 10.94 18.16
N GLU A 9 4.21 11.20 19.01
CA GLU A 9 5.07 12.39 18.89
C GLU A 9 5.80 12.47 17.54
N MET A 10 6.17 11.33 16.94
CA MET A 10 6.76 11.26 15.60
C MET A 10 5.76 11.68 14.52
N ILE A 11 4.52 11.20 14.60
CA ILE A 11 3.44 11.56 13.67
C ILE A 11 3.10 13.06 13.76
N GLU A 12 3.10 13.63 14.97
CA GLU A 12 2.82 15.06 15.17
C GLU A 12 3.92 15.97 14.61
N LYS A 13 5.18 15.53 14.62
CA LYS A 13 6.33 16.28 14.10
C LYS A 13 6.44 16.23 12.57
N CYS A 14 5.80 15.26 11.92
CA CYS A 14 5.70 15.22 10.46
C CYS A 14 4.63 16.19 9.97
N VAL A 15 5.01 17.18 9.15
CA VAL A 15 4.06 18.07 8.45
C VAL A 15 3.14 17.20 7.59
N GLY A 16 1.83 17.21 7.89
CA GLY A 16 0.84 16.34 7.25
C GLY A 16 0.68 14.95 7.86
N GLY A 17 1.43 14.59 8.91
CA GLY A 17 1.37 13.27 9.55
C GLY A 17 0.01 12.96 10.19
N LYS A 18 -0.56 13.91 10.92
CA LYS A 18 -1.92 13.79 11.48
C LYS A 18 -3.00 13.57 10.40
N PRO A 19 -3.13 14.42 9.36
CA PRO A 19 -4.11 14.20 8.31
C PRO A 19 -3.83 12.97 7.44
N ALA A 20 -2.58 12.53 7.26
CA ALA A 20 -2.27 11.27 6.57
C ALA A 20 -2.71 10.03 7.36
N VAL A 21 -2.45 10.02 8.67
CA VAL A 21 -2.90 8.96 9.58
C VAL A 21 -4.42 9.02 9.78
N ALA A 22 -5.00 10.21 9.86
CA ALA A 22 -6.45 10.38 9.91
C ALA A 22 -7.10 9.98 8.59
N SER A 23 -6.54 10.28 7.43
CA SER A 23 -7.04 9.77 6.14
C SER A 23 -6.98 8.24 6.08
N PHE A 24 -5.90 7.64 6.60
CA PHE A 24 -5.75 6.19 6.74
C PHE A 24 -6.76 5.55 7.72
N LEU A 25 -7.17 6.26 8.78
CA LEU A 25 -8.05 5.74 9.84
C LEU A 25 -9.53 6.10 9.65
N VAL A 26 -9.84 7.33 9.24
CA VAL A 26 -11.21 7.86 9.01
C VAL A 26 -11.85 7.21 7.79
N GLY A 27 -11.06 6.80 6.80
CA GLY A 27 -11.56 6.06 5.64
C GLY A 27 -11.80 4.57 5.89
N ARG A 28 -11.80 4.05 7.13
CA ARG A 28 -11.96 2.62 7.43
C ARG A 28 -13.29 2.26 8.09
N GLU A 29 -14.03 3.24 8.61
CA GLU A 29 -15.30 3.02 9.33
C GLU A 29 -16.52 3.05 8.38
N THR A 30 -16.33 3.52 7.14
CA THR A 30 -17.40 3.70 6.14
C THR A 30 -16.99 3.25 4.73
N LEU A 31 -16.10 2.26 4.60
CA LEU A 31 -15.80 1.72 3.27
C LEU A 31 -17.05 1.03 2.70
N ASP A 32 -17.56 1.52 1.58
CA ASP A 32 -18.61 0.84 0.85
C ASP A 32 -18.03 -0.15 -0.19
N ASN A 33 -18.90 -0.94 -0.82
CA ASN A 33 -18.47 -1.92 -1.83
C ASN A 33 -17.78 -1.26 -3.04
N THR A 34 -18.07 0.01 -3.33
CA THR A 34 -17.47 0.76 -4.44
C THR A 34 -16.02 1.12 -4.12
N GLU A 35 -15.76 1.55 -2.89
CA GLU A 35 -14.42 1.87 -2.43
C GLU A 35 -13.53 0.61 -2.34
N ILE A 36 -14.09 -0.53 -1.90
CA ILE A 36 -13.38 -1.83 -1.97
C ILE A 36 -13.02 -2.18 -3.42
N SER A 37 -13.99 -2.07 -4.34
CA SER A 37 -13.77 -2.39 -5.76
C SER A 37 -12.68 -1.51 -6.36
N THR A 38 -12.61 -0.25 -5.94
CA THR A 38 -11.55 0.68 -6.35
C THR A 38 -10.19 0.25 -5.82
N LEU A 39 -10.09 -0.14 -4.54
CA LEU A 39 -8.84 -0.64 -3.96
C LEU A 39 -8.37 -1.95 -4.61
N GLN A 40 -9.30 -2.88 -4.90
CA GLN A 40 -9.00 -4.12 -5.61
C GLN A 40 -8.53 -3.85 -7.04
N PHE A 41 -9.16 -2.92 -7.75
CA PHE A 41 -8.70 -2.50 -9.07
C PHE A 41 -7.30 -1.89 -9.03
N GLN A 42 -7.00 -1.06 -8.02
CA GLN A 42 -5.66 -0.51 -7.81
C GLN A 42 -4.61 -1.60 -7.52
N GLU A 43 -4.95 -2.61 -6.71
CA GLU A 43 -4.09 -3.78 -6.46
C GLU A 43 -3.76 -4.51 -7.76
N LEU A 44 -4.79 -4.85 -8.55
CA LEU A 44 -4.63 -5.54 -9.83
C LEU A 44 -3.79 -4.72 -10.81
N SER A 45 -4.03 -3.42 -10.90
CA SER A 45 -3.25 -2.51 -11.74
C SER A 45 -1.78 -2.47 -11.29
N ALA A 46 -1.51 -2.34 -9.99
CA ALA A 46 -0.15 -2.33 -9.47
C ALA A 46 0.57 -3.66 -9.74
N ARG A 47 -0.14 -4.78 -9.60
CA ARG A 47 0.36 -6.11 -9.93
C ARG A 47 0.69 -6.26 -11.42
N GLY A 48 -0.19 -5.77 -12.28
CA GLY A 48 0.05 -5.75 -13.73
C GLY A 48 1.30 -4.95 -14.09
N VAL A 49 1.49 -3.77 -13.49
CA VAL A 49 2.70 -2.95 -13.70
C VAL A 49 3.96 -3.67 -13.21
N LEU A 50 3.90 -4.35 -12.06
CA LEU A 50 5.02 -5.16 -11.55
C LEU A 50 5.43 -6.24 -12.55
N TYR A 51 4.49 -7.05 -13.04
CA TYR A 51 4.79 -8.12 -13.99
C TYR A 51 5.24 -7.60 -15.35
N ALA A 52 4.69 -6.49 -15.83
CA ALA A 52 5.14 -5.86 -17.06
C ALA A 52 6.59 -5.37 -16.95
N MET A 53 6.96 -4.77 -15.81
CA MET A 53 8.35 -4.36 -15.56
C MET A 53 9.27 -5.56 -15.41
N LEU A 54 8.86 -6.60 -14.69
CA LEU A 54 9.62 -7.83 -14.53
C LEU A 54 9.89 -8.50 -15.89
N ALA A 55 8.86 -8.63 -16.72
CA ALA A 55 8.99 -9.21 -18.05
C ALA A 55 9.94 -8.39 -18.94
N LYS A 56 9.91 -7.05 -18.81
CA LYS A 56 10.81 -6.16 -19.55
C LYS A 56 12.27 -6.29 -19.06
N SER A 57 12.48 -6.33 -17.75
CA SER A 57 13.81 -6.43 -17.14
C SER A 57 14.42 -7.83 -17.17
N LEU A 58 13.72 -8.83 -17.71
CA LEU A 58 14.24 -10.17 -17.96
C LEU A 58 14.42 -10.48 -19.45
N GLN A 59 14.28 -9.49 -20.33
CA GLN A 59 14.34 -9.71 -21.79
C GLN A 59 15.71 -10.21 -22.27
N ASP A 60 16.79 -9.76 -21.65
CA ASP A 60 18.17 -10.16 -21.93
C ASP A 60 18.68 -11.25 -20.97
N GLY A 61 17.83 -11.71 -20.04
CA GLY A 61 18.13 -12.80 -19.12
C GLY A 61 18.89 -12.41 -17.85
N GLU A 62 19.21 -11.13 -17.65
CA GLU A 62 19.93 -10.64 -16.46
C GLU A 62 19.23 -9.42 -15.87
N ILE A 63 19.12 -9.36 -14.54
CA ILE A 63 18.60 -8.16 -13.85
C ILE A 63 19.78 -7.31 -13.43
N THR A 64 19.91 -6.11 -14.00
CA THR A 64 20.94 -5.15 -13.58
C THR A 64 20.58 -4.50 -12.23
N PRO A 65 21.57 -3.95 -11.47
CA PRO A 65 21.28 -3.27 -10.20
C PRO A 65 20.26 -2.11 -10.33
N ASN A 66 20.28 -1.39 -11.44
CA ASN A 66 19.32 -0.30 -11.71
C ASN A 66 17.90 -0.82 -11.98
N GLU A 67 17.78 -2.00 -12.59
CA GLU A 67 16.49 -2.66 -12.80
C GLU A 67 15.97 -3.26 -11.50
N GLU A 68 16.86 -3.89 -10.73
CA GLU A 68 16.57 -4.38 -9.39
C GLU A 68 15.98 -3.29 -8.50
N ASP A 69 16.58 -2.09 -8.49
CA ASP A 69 16.07 -0.94 -7.74
C ASP A 69 14.67 -0.50 -8.20
N LYS A 70 14.41 -0.49 -9.51
CA LYS A 70 13.09 -0.16 -10.06
C LYS A 70 12.06 -1.23 -9.73
N LEU A 71 12.44 -2.50 -9.89
CA LEU A 71 11.60 -3.65 -9.55
C LEU A 71 11.23 -3.65 -8.08
N ARG A 72 12.17 -3.38 -7.17
CA ARG A 72 11.89 -3.23 -5.74
C ARG A 72 10.90 -2.11 -5.46
N ARG A 73 11.08 -0.93 -6.07
CA ARG A 73 10.13 0.19 -5.90
C ARG A 73 8.71 -0.17 -6.38
N VAL A 74 8.58 -0.90 -7.48
CA VAL A 74 7.26 -1.31 -7.99
C VAL A 74 6.67 -2.46 -7.17
N LEU A 75 7.51 -3.39 -6.69
CA LEU A 75 7.14 -4.44 -5.75
C LEU A 75 6.56 -3.84 -4.47
N ASP A 76 7.24 -2.88 -3.85
CA ASP A 76 6.79 -2.21 -2.63
C ASP A 76 5.41 -1.55 -2.81
N LYS A 77 5.18 -0.92 -3.98
CA LYS A 77 3.88 -0.34 -4.33
C LYS A 77 2.79 -1.40 -4.45
N HIS A 78 3.07 -2.51 -5.13
CA HIS A 78 2.12 -3.62 -5.26
C HIS A 78 1.80 -4.26 -3.90
N LEU A 79 2.81 -4.50 -3.06
CA LEU A 79 2.63 -5.05 -1.72
C LEU A 79 1.79 -4.12 -0.85
N THR A 80 2.05 -2.81 -0.90
CA THR A 80 1.25 -1.81 -0.18
C THR A 80 -0.20 -1.80 -0.64
N ALA A 81 -0.45 -1.83 -1.94
CA ALA A 81 -1.81 -1.87 -2.50
C ALA A 81 -2.56 -3.16 -2.10
N THR A 82 -1.86 -4.30 -2.12
CA THR A 82 -2.40 -5.60 -1.68
C THR A 82 -2.78 -5.55 -0.21
N GLN A 83 -1.89 -5.07 0.64
CA GLN A 83 -2.14 -4.94 2.07
C GLN A 83 -3.34 -4.04 2.33
N LEU A 84 -3.41 -2.87 1.70
CA LEU A 84 -4.53 -1.95 1.85
C LEU A 84 -5.86 -2.60 1.44
N SER A 85 -5.91 -3.27 0.30
CA SER A 85 -7.11 -3.94 -0.20
C SER A 85 -7.60 -5.03 0.77
N VAL A 86 -6.69 -5.90 1.22
CA VAL A 86 -7.03 -7.02 2.13
C VAL A 86 -7.47 -6.51 3.51
N GLU A 87 -6.73 -5.56 4.10
CA GLU A 87 -7.07 -4.99 5.41
C GLU A 87 -8.43 -4.28 5.39
N SER A 88 -8.76 -3.57 4.30
CA SER A 88 -10.06 -2.94 4.12
C SER A 88 -11.20 -3.96 4.12
N VAL A 89 -11.03 -5.09 3.42
CA VAL A 89 -12.02 -6.18 3.42
C VAL A 89 -12.18 -6.79 4.82
N ILE A 90 -11.07 -7.05 5.53
CA ILE A 90 -11.11 -7.58 6.90
C ILE A 90 -11.87 -6.64 7.82
N LEU A 91 -11.59 -5.35 7.77
CA LEU A 91 -12.20 -4.35 8.65
C LEU A 91 -13.71 -4.23 8.48
N LEU A 92 -14.21 -4.36 7.26
CA LEU A 92 -15.63 -4.31 6.97
C LEU A 92 -16.38 -5.58 7.37
N ASN A 93 -15.69 -6.72 7.35
CA ASN A 93 -16.31 -8.03 7.57
C ASN A 93 -16.02 -8.61 8.96
N LYS A 94 -15.18 -7.95 9.78
CA LYS A 94 -15.02 -8.35 11.18
C LYS A 94 -16.35 -8.09 11.91
N ARG A 95 -16.85 -9.08 12.64
CA ARG A 95 -17.99 -8.86 13.54
C ARG A 95 -17.58 -7.80 14.57
N GLN A 96 -18.44 -6.80 14.78
CA GLN A 96 -18.32 -5.92 15.94
C GLN A 96 -18.52 -6.71 17.24
#